data_AF-A0A1C6V851-F1
#
_entry.id   AF-A0A1C6V851-F1
#
_cell.length_a   1.000
_cell.length_b   1.000
_cell.length_c   1.000
_cell.angle_alpha   90.00
_cell.angle_beta   90.00
_cell.angle_gamma   90.00
#
_symmetry.space_group_name_H-M   'P 1'
#
loop_
_entity.id
_entity.type
_entity.pdbx_description
1 polymer ?
#
loop_
_entity_poly.entity_id
_entity_poly.type
_entity_poly.pdbx_seq_one_letter_code
_entity_poly.pdbx_strand_id
1 'polypeptide(L)'
;MAAKLDRIRTRFERLRELEAEHGFGVVLVDGAALEPLPGVPEGTFEVFRIIGKIEGSNFRFEQPAEIGSAAAFQARPDNPHDPLGPALSIGCELHSVPPRLRDEIDGGEGISLDLEEGDVYHIDPDDYVFLYEHPDEDVDIHVLAPDIVTFFDEYVLGEKYPQMVDTILGPGVREQRVRKGRFQGQYADTWLRLLVTAGIVS
;
A
#
# COMPACT_ATOMS: atom_id res chain seq x y z
N MET A 1 5.08 -16.39 -9.84
CA MET A 1 5.50 -14.98 -9.93
C MET A 1 5.15 -14.32 -11.27
N ALA A 2 5.73 -14.73 -12.42
CA ALA A 2 5.54 -14.04 -13.72
C ALA A 2 4.06 -13.76 -14.10
N ALA A 3 3.18 -14.76 -13.95
CA ALA A 3 1.75 -14.59 -14.24
C ALA A 3 1.05 -13.57 -13.32
N LYS A 4 1.52 -13.38 -12.06
CA LYS A 4 1.00 -12.32 -11.17
C LYS A 4 1.48 -10.94 -11.63
N LEU A 5 2.76 -10.81 -11.97
CA LEU A 5 3.33 -9.56 -12.48
C LEU A 5 2.67 -9.08 -13.78
N ASP A 6 2.34 -10.00 -14.70
CA ASP A 6 1.61 -9.64 -15.91
C ASP A 6 0.19 -9.17 -15.60
N ARG A 7 -0.51 -9.80 -14.64
CA ARG A 7 -1.82 -9.31 -14.17
C ARG A 7 -1.71 -7.93 -13.53
N ILE A 8 -0.71 -7.71 -12.69
CA ILE A 8 -0.43 -6.40 -12.07
C ILE A 8 -0.31 -5.34 -13.16
N ARG A 9 0.52 -5.58 -14.19
CA ARG A 9 0.71 -4.66 -15.31
C ARG A 9 -0.61 -4.38 -16.04
N THR A 10 -1.32 -5.42 -16.46
CA THR A 10 -2.59 -5.28 -17.21
C THR A 10 -3.66 -4.56 -16.39
N ARG A 11 -3.79 -4.87 -15.10
CA ARG A 11 -4.77 -4.20 -14.23
C ARG A 11 -4.40 -2.74 -13.99
N PHE A 12 -3.13 -2.44 -13.73
CA PHE A 12 -2.66 -1.09 -13.52
C PHE A 12 -2.90 -0.21 -14.76
N GLU A 13 -2.54 -0.69 -15.95
CA GLU A 13 -2.83 -0.01 -17.22
C GLU A 13 -4.34 0.26 -17.39
N ARG A 14 -5.17 -0.76 -17.16
CA ARG A 14 -6.63 -0.63 -17.28
C ARG A 14 -7.22 0.38 -16.29
N LEU A 15 -6.75 0.39 -15.04
CA LEU A 15 -7.22 1.31 -14.01
C LEU A 15 -6.82 2.76 -14.33
N ARG A 16 -5.65 2.97 -14.93
CA ARG A 16 -5.24 4.30 -15.42
C ARG A 16 -6.13 4.83 -16.53
N GLU A 17 -6.49 3.99 -17.50
CA GLU A 17 -7.43 4.38 -18.56
C GLU A 17 -8.79 4.77 -17.98
N LEU A 18 -9.32 3.97 -17.06
CA LEU A 18 -10.60 4.23 -16.40
C LEU A 18 -10.56 5.49 -15.54
N GLU A 19 -9.46 5.73 -14.84
CA GLU A 19 -9.30 6.96 -14.07
C GLU A 19 -9.24 8.19 -15.00
N ALA A 20 -8.57 8.10 -16.14
CA ALA A 20 -8.56 9.18 -17.14
C ALA A 20 -9.96 9.43 -17.74
N GLU A 21 -10.78 8.38 -17.89
CA GLU A 21 -12.16 8.49 -18.40
C GLU A 21 -13.12 9.10 -17.37
N HIS A 22 -13.05 8.64 -16.12
CA HIS A 22 -14.06 8.98 -15.11
C HIS A 22 -13.65 10.15 -14.22
N GLY A 23 -12.35 10.29 -13.94
CA GLY A 23 -11.77 11.29 -13.05
C GLY A 23 -12.26 11.13 -11.61
N PHE A 24 -12.04 9.98 -10.99
CA PHE A 24 -12.43 9.75 -9.60
C PHE A 24 -11.50 10.44 -8.60
N GLY A 25 -10.33 10.90 -9.05
CA GLY A 25 -9.32 11.58 -8.25
C GLY A 25 -8.27 10.63 -7.68
N VAL A 26 -7.98 9.52 -8.36
CA VAL A 26 -6.91 8.58 -7.98
C VAL A 26 -5.60 9.00 -8.66
N VAL A 27 -4.50 9.05 -7.92
CA VAL A 27 -3.17 9.29 -8.50
C VAL A 27 -2.54 7.96 -8.89
N LEU A 28 -2.16 7.81 -10.16
CA LEU A 28 -1.53 6.61 -10.69
C LEU A 28 -0.28 7.00 -11.48
N VAL A 29 0.89 6.67 -10.94
CA VAL A 29 2.19 7.01 -11.51
C VAL A 29 2.92 5.74 -11.94
N ASP A 30 3.44 5.75 -13.16
CA ASP A 30 4.28 4.66 -13.68
C ASP A 30 5.54 4.46 -12.84
N GLY A 31 5.95 3.20 -12.75
CA GLY A 31 7.24 2.86 -12.17
C GLY A 31 8.41 3.41 -12.98
N ALA A 32 9.57 3.50 -12.32
CA ALA A 32 10.83 3.88 -12.96
C ALA A 32 11.72 2.65 -13.17
N ALA A 33 12.76 2.81 -13.99
CA ALA A 33 13.82 1.81 -14.05
C ALA A 33 14.52 1.72 -12.69
N LEU A 34 14.60 0.52 -12.15
CA LEU A 34 15.27 0.22 -10.88
C LEU A 34 16.29 -0.90 -11.08
N GLU A 35 17.44 -0.80 -10.44
CA GLU A 35 18.43 -1.87 -10.41
C GLU A 35 18.23 -2.74 -9.15
N PRO A 36 18.24 -4.08 -9.26
CA PRO A 36 18.10 -4.93 -8.09
C PRO A 36 19.22 -4.72 -7.08
N LEU A 37 18.86 -4.70 -5.80
CA LEU A 37 19.79 -4.60 -4.67
C LEU A 37 19.77 -5.89 -3.84
N PRO A 38 20.92 -6.36 -3.35
CA PRO A 38 20.96 -7.51 -2.45
C PRO A 38 20.26 -7.18 -1.12
N GLY A 39 19.56 -8.15 -0.56
CA GLY A 39 18.84 -8.01 0.72
C GLY A 39 17.48 -7.32 0.62
N VAL A 40 16.95 -7.16 -0.58
CA VAL A 40 15.55 -6.74 -0.82
C VAL A 40 14.74 -7.97 -1.26
N PRO A 41 13.53 -8.20 -0.71
CA PRO A 41 12.69 -9.34 -1.07
C PRO A 41 12.42 -9.46 -2.58
N GLU A 42 12.29 -10.70 -3.04
CA GLU A 42 12.03 -11.04 -4.44
C GLU A 42 10.74 -10.38 -4.95
N GLY A 43 10.75 -9.86 -6.19
CA GLY A 43 9.58 -9.25 -6.81
C GLY A 43 9.37 -7.78 -6.46
N THR A 44 10.06 -7.24 -5.44
CA THR A 44 9.96 -5.83 -5.05
C THR A 44 10.26 -4.87 -6.19
N PHE A 45 11.38 -5.08 -6.88
CA PHE A 45 11.78 -4.23 -8.01
C PHE A 45 10.83 -4.40 -9.20
N GLU A 46 10.36 -5.62 -9.47
CA GLU A 46 9.44 -5.90 -10.57
C GLU A 46 8.10 -5.18 -10.37
N VAL A 47 7.57 -5.14 -9.14
CA VAL A 47 6.36 -4.39 -8.79
C VAL A 47 6.58 -2.89 -8.97
N PHE A 48 7.65 -2.34 -8.37
CA PHE A 48 7.88 -0.88 -8.41
C PHE A 48 8.40 -0.35 -9.76
N ARG A 49 8.89 -1.21 -10.65
CA ARG A 49 9.10 -0.88 -12.07
C ARG A 49 7.79 -0.74 -12.84
N ILE A 50 6.71 -1.38 -12.39
CA ILE A 50 5.37 -1.22 -12.97
C ILE A 50 4.67 -0.02 -12.34
N ILE A 51 4.74 0.10 -11.02
CA ILE A 51 3.95 1.04 -10.22
C ILE A 51 4.89 1.95 -9.45
N GLY A 52 4.92 3.24 -9.80
CA GLY A 52 5.66 4.24 -9.03
C GLY A 52 4.86 4.70 -7.81
N LYS A 53 3.56 4.93 -8.02
CA LYS A 53 2.63 5.37 -6.96
C LYS A 53 1.17 5.05 -7.30
N ILE A 54 0.41 4.64 -6.29
CA ILE A 54 -1.06 4.59 -6.26
C ILE A 54 -1.51 5.42 -5.05
N GLU A 55 -2.33 6.44 -5.27
CA GLU A 55 -2.93 7.21 -4.18
C GLU A 55 -4.44 7.30 -4.33
N GLY A 56 -5.14 6.75 -3.35
CA GLY A 56 -6.59 6.84 -3.21
C GLY A 56 -7.01 7.75 -2.05
N SER A 57 -8.27 7.64 -1.66
CA SER A 57 -8.77 8.38 -0.49
C SER A 57 -8.31 7.78 0.83
N ASN A 58 -8.10 6.45 0.88
CA ASN A 58 -7.80 5.73 2.11
C ASN A 58 -6.32 5.35 2.25
N PHE A 59 -5.61 5.08 1.16
CA PHE A 59 -4.22 4.62 1.19
C PHE A 59 -3.38 5.26 0.10
N ARG A 60 -2.09 5.34 0.37
CA ARG A 60 -1.00 5.60 -0.57
C ARG A 60 -0.09 4.39 -0.60
N PHE A 61 0.29 3.95 -1.80
CA PHE A 61 1.35 2.97 -2.03
C PHE A 61 2.35 3.61 -2.97
N GLU A 62 3.61 3.64 -2.58
CA GLU A 62 4.66 4.26 -3.39
C GLU A 62 5.98 3.52 -3.26
N GLN A 63 6.82 3.66 -4.28
CA GLN A 63 8.17 3.11 -4.25
C GLN A 63 8.93 3.69 -3.04
N PRO A 64 9.45 2.84 -2.13
CA PRO A 64 10.29 3.29 -1.03
C PRO A 64 11.51 4.06 -1.56
N ALA A 65 11.86 5.18 -0.92
CA ALA A 65 13.01 5.99 -1.32
C ALA A 65 14.32 5.19 -1.19
N GLU A 66 14.37 4.27 -0.23
CA GLU A 66 15.49 3.40 0.10
C GLU A 66 15.89 2.52 -1.08
N ILE A 67 14.93 2.02 -1.88
CA ILE A 67 15.24 1.13 -3.01
C ILE A 67 15.56 1.89 -4.31
N GLY A 68 15.50 3.23 -4.29
CA GLY A 68 15.82 4.06 -5.45
C GLY A 68 17.31 4.05 -5.83
N SER A 69 18.20 3.69 -4.91
CA SER A 69 19.62 3.49 -5.19
C SER A 69 20.31 2.64 -4.11
N ALA A 70 21.43 2.02 -4.46
CA ALA A 70 22.26 1.31 -3.49
C ALA A 70 22.70 2.21 -2.32
N ALA A 71 23.00 3.48 -2.59
CA ALA A 71 23.40 4.45 -1.56
C ALA A 71 22.25 4.76 -0.59
N ALA A 72 21.04 4.96 -1.10
CA ALA A 72 19.85 5.18 -0.28
C ALA A 72 19.56 3.94 0.58
N PHE A 73 19.65 2.74 0.00
CA PHE A 73 19.39 1.50 0.72
C PHE A 73 20.37 1.30 1.87
N GLN A 74 21.66 1.59 1.67
CA GLN A 74 22.69 1.49 2.71
C GLN A 74 22.60 2.60 3.76
N ALA A 75 21.99 3.73 3.42
CA ALA A 75 21.78 4.86 4.34
C ALA A 75 20.52 4.72 5.18
N ARG A 76 19.71 3.67 4.95
CA ARG A 76 18.51 3.42 5.75
C ARG A 76 18.87 3.30 7.24
N PRO A 77 18.06 3.86 8.15
CA PRO A 77 18.28 3.68 9.58
C PRO A 77 18.31 2.19 9.92
N ASP A 78 19.39 1.75 10.56
CA ASP A 78 19.48 0.43 11.16
C ASP A 78 19.14 0.56 12.65
N ASN A 79 18.01 0.00 13.05
CA ASN A 79 17.60 -0.05 14.45
C ASN A 79 17.74 -1.49 14.97
N PRO A 80 18.86 -1.83 15.63
CA PRO A 80 19.08 -3.18 16.15
C PRO A 80 18.15 -3.53 17.33
N HIS A 81 17.32 -2.59 17.78
CA HIS A 81 16.33 -2.76 18.83
C HIS A 81 14.89 -2.75 18.31
N ASP A 82 14.69 -2.77 16.98
CA ASP A 82 13.35 -2.92 16.43
C ASP A 82 12.84 -4.35 16.71
N PRO A 83 11.74 -4.53 17.46
CA PRO A 83 11.21 -5.86 17.76
C PRO A 83 10.71 -6.60 16.52
N LEU A 84 10.41 -5.90 15.43
CA LEU A 84 9.94 -6.48 14.16
C LEU A 84 11.06 -6.60 13.11
N GLY A 85 12.29 -6.22 13.47
CA GLY A 85 13.41 -6.25 12.54
C GLY A 85 13.30 -5.19 11.42
N PRO A 86 14.18 -5.28 10.41
CA PRO A 86 14.26 -4.28 9.36
C PRO A 86 13.12 -4.43 8.35
N ALA A 87 12.43 -3.33 8.05
CA ALA A 87 11.34 -3.29 7.07
C ALA A 87 11.44 -2.10 6.11
N LEU A 88 10.74 -2.17 4.98
CA LEU A 88 10.48 -1.04 4.08
C LEU A 88 9.04 -0.59 4.23
N SER A 89 8.81 0.71 4.42
CA SER A 89 7.47 1.27 4.29
C SER A 89 7.07 1.31 2.82
N ILE A 90 6.06 0.52 2.44
CA ILE A 90 5.57 0.40 1.06
C ILE A 90 4.21 1.07 0.84
N GLY A 91 3.60 1.54 1.93
CA GLY A 91 2.37 2.31 1.89
C GLY A 91 1.98 2.85 3.26
N CYS A 92 0.97 3.71 3.25
CA CYS A 92 0.42 4.31 4.45
C CYS A 92 -1.06 4.63 4.27
N GLU A 93 -1.78 4.75 5.38
CA GLU A 93 -3.13 5.29 5.37
C GLU A 93 -3.15 6.80 5.16
N LEU A 94 -4.19 7.27 4.48
CA LEU A 94 -4.50 8.67 4.22
C LEU A 94 -5.90 9.08 4.69
N HIS A 95 -6.65 8.15 5.26
CA HIS A 95 -8.00 8.36 5.74
C HIS A 95 -8.03 9.41 6.86
N SER A 96 -7.10 9.34 7.81
CA SER A 96 -6.98 10.31 8.91
C SER A 96 -6.40 11.65 8.45
N VAL A 97 -5.67 11.66 7.32
CA VAL A 97 -4.95 12.82 6.80
C VAL A 97 -5.88 13.73 5.96
N PRO A 98 -6.13 14.98 6.39
CA PRO A 98 -6.94 15.92 5.61
C PRO A 98 -6.39 16.10 4.19
N PRO A 99 -7.23 16.10 3.14
CA PRO A 99 -6.75 16.16 1.75
C PRO A 99 -5.77 17.29 1.45
N ARG A 100 -5.96 18.47 2.07
CA ARG A 100 -5.10 19.65 1.89
C ARG A 100 -3.69 19.52 2.48
N LEU A 101 -3.46 18.51 3.33
CA LEU A 101 -2.18 18.28 4.03
C LEU A 101 -1.46 17.02 3.52
N ARG A 102 -2.02 16.31 2.54
CA ARG A 102 -1.46 15.04 2.06
C ARG A 102 -0.11 15.19 1.34
N ASP A 103 0.23 16.39 0.88
CA ASP A 103 1.54 16.70 0.31
C ASP A 103 2.56 17.17 1.37
N GLU A 104 2.09 17.43 2.60
CA GLU A 104 2.90 17.95 3.72
C GLU A 104 3.15 16.90 4.81
N ILE A 105 2.37 15.81 4.82
CA ILE A 105 2.42 14.74 5.80
C ILE A 105 2.61 13.41 5.05
N ASP A 106 3.58 12.62 5.52
CA ASP A 106 4.00 11.37 4.86
C ASP A 106 2.89 10.30 4.87
N GLY A 107 1.94 10.38 5.80
CA GLY A 107 0.81 9.48 5.96
C GLY A 107 0.46 9.30 7.43
N GLY A 108 -0.51 8.44 7.73
CA GLY A 108 -0.68 7.89 9.07
C GLY A 108 -0.05 6.50 9.20
N GLU A 109 -0.82 5.54 9.70
CA GLU A 109 -0.42 4.14 9.89
C GLU A 109 0.22 3.51 8.65
N GLY A 110 1.35 2.84 8.86
CA GLY A 110 2.18 2.25 7.80
C GLY A 110 1.74 0.84 7.39
N ILE A 111 2.12 0.48 6.17
CA ILE A 111 2.12 -0.88 5.63
C ILE A 111 3.56 -1.21 5.25
N SER A 112 4.09 -2.25 5.86
CA SER A 112 5.51 -2.57 5.83
C SER A 112 5.79 -3.87 5.07
N LEU A 113 6.92 -3.91 4.38
CA LEU A 113 7.51 -5.10 3.79
C LEU A 113 8.70 -5.51 4.66
N ASP A 114 8.62 -6.69 5.26
CA ASP A 114 9.70 -7.31 6.01
C ASP A 114 10.89 -7.61 5.06
N LEU A 115 12.10 -7.16 5.41
CA LEU A 115 13.30 -7.38 4.59
C LEU A 115 13.94 -8.76 4.77
N GLU A 116 13.62 -9.47 5.85
CA GLU A 116 14.15 -10.80 6.19
C GLU A 116 13.22 -11.91 5.67
N GLU A 117 11.93 -11.83 5.99
CA GLU A 117 10.93 -12.85 5.63
C GLU A 117 10.22 -12.55 4.30
N GLY A 118 10.09 -11.27 3.94
CA GLY A 118 9.40 -10.82 2.72
C GLY A 118 7.90 -10.64 2.87
N ASP A 119 7.35 -10.91 4.05
CA ASP A 119 5.93 -10.71 4.37
C ASP A 119 5.56 -9.22 4.33
N VAL A 120 4.34 -8.95 3.86
CA VAL A 120 3.73 -7.62 3.95
C VAL A 120 2.78 -7.61 5.13
N TYR A 121 2.98 -6.67 6.06
CA TYR A 121 2.22 -6.59 7.29
C TYR A 121 1.82 -5.17 7.66
N HIS A 122 0.89 -5.08 8.60
CA HIS A 122 0.50 -3.87 9.29
C HIS A 122 0.41 -4.15 10.80
N ILE A 123 0.78 -3.15 11.60
CA ILE A 123 0.65 -3.15 13.06
C ILE A 123 0.08 -1.79 13.47
N ASP A 124 -0.84 -1.79 14.42
CA ASP A 124 -1.35 -0.54 15.00
C ASP A 124 -0.18 0.21 15.69
N PRO A 125 -0.06 1.54 15.53
CA PRO A 125 1.01 2.31 16.16
C PRO A 125 1.09 2.15 17.68
N ASP A 126 -0.04 2.02 18.37
CA ASP A 126 -0.08 1.83 19.82
C ASP A 126 0.46 0.43 20.19
N ASP A 127 0.13 -0.59 19.41
CA ASP A 127 0.67 -1.95 19.56
C ASP A 127 2.17 -2.01 19.26
N TYR A 128 2.65 -1.27 18.25
CA TYR A 128 4.08 -1.18 17.96
C TYR A 128 4.85 -0.51 19.10
N VAL A 129 4.33 0.59 19.65
CA VAL A 129 4.94 1.25 20.82
C VAL A 129 4.93 0.32 22.02
N PHE A 130 3.83 -0.39 22.26
CA PHE A 130 3.72 -1.37 23.35
C PHE A 130 4.75 -2.49 23.19
N LEU A 131 4.87 -3.08 22.00
CA LEU A 131 5.85 -4.12 21.72
C LEU A 131 7.30 -3.63 21.90
N TYR A 132 7.58 -2.37 21.55
CA TYR A 132 8.87 -1.75 21.78
C TYR A 132 9.22 -1.64 23.28
N GLU A 133 8.23 -1.32 24.12
CA GLU A 133 8.38 -1.27 25.59
C GLU A 133 8.37 -2.66 26.23
N HIS A 134 7.74 -3.65 25.59
CA HIS A 134 7.49 -4.99 26.09
C HIS A 134 7.73 -6.07 25.01
N PRO A 135 9.00 -6.34 24.63
CA PRO A 135 9.34 -7.19 23.47
C PRO A 135 9.02 -8.67 23.63
N ASP A 136 8.70 -9.13 24.85
CA ASP A 136 8.32 -10.51 25.15
C ASP A 136 6.80 -10.74 25.14
N GLU A 137 5.99 -9.69 24.89
CA GLU A 137 4.53 -9.76 24.84
C GLU A 137 4.02 -9.95 23.41
N ASP A 138 2.86 -10.58 23.27
CA ASP A 138 2.20 -10.77 21.98
C ASP A 138 1.33 -9.54 21.64
N VAL A 139 1.49 -9.01 20.44
CA VAL A 139 0.63 -7.95 19.86
C VAL A 139 0.02 -8.42 18.54
N ASP A 140 -1.08 -7.79 18.13
CA ASP A 140 -1.77 -8.14 16.90
C ASP A 140 -1.01 -7.60 15.68
N ILE A 141 -0.18 -8.47 15.08
CA ILE A 141 0.48 -8.21 13.79
C ILE A 141 -0.39 -8.77 12.68
N HIS A 142 -0.87 -7.90 11.80
CA HIS A 142 -1.70 -8.28 10.67
C HIS A 142 -0.82 -8.56 9.44
N VAL A 143 -0.45 -9.83 9.25
CA VAL A 143 0.19 -10.27 8.00
C VAL A 143 -0.84 -10.26 6.87
N LEU A 144 -0.66 -9.32 5.93
CA LEU A 144 -1.56 -9.11 4.80
C LEU A 144 -1.23 -10.08 3.66
N ALA A 145 0.03 -10.28 3.34
CA ALA A 145 0.44 -11.16 2.25
C ALA A 145 1.83 -11.76 2.49
N PRO A 146 2.12 -12.95 1.94
CA PRO A 146 3.42 -13.61 2.11
C PRO A 146 4.55 -13.01 1.26
N ASP A 147 4.22 -12.08 0.35
CA ASP A 147 5.18 -11.40 -0.52
C ASP A 147 4.55 -10.15 -1.16
N ILE A 148 5.39 -9.21 -1.58
CA ILE A 148 4.95 -7.95 -2.21
C ILE A 148 4.18 -8.16 -3.52
N VAL A 149 4.49 -9.19 -4.30
CA VAL A 149 3.79 -9.46 -5.57
C VAL A 149 2.36 -9.92 -5.28
N THR A 150 2.19 -10.79 -4.30
CA THR A 150 0.89 -11.25 -3.81
C THR A 150 0.10 -10.10 -3.19
N PHE A 151 0.77 -9.23 -2.42
CA PHE A 151 0.14 -8.03 -1.87
C PHE A 151 -0.44 -7.13 -2.97
N PHE A 152 0.36 -6.75 -3.96
CA PHE A 152 -0.10 -5.86 -5.02
C PHE A 152 -1.15 -6.52 -5.94
N ASP A 153 -1.01 -7.81 -6.27
CA ASP A 153 -1.96 -8.51 -7.14
C ASP A 153 -3.31 -8.79 -6.48
N GLU A 154 -3.34 -9.12 -5.19
CA GLU A 154 -4.56 -9.58 -4.50
C GLU A 154 -5.19 -8.49 -3.62
N TYR A 155 -4.38 -7.66 -2.96
CA TYR A 155 -4.86 -6.65 -2.00
C TYR A 155 -4.91 -5.26 -2.62
N VAL A 156 -3.89 -4.79 -3.34
CA VAL A 156 -3.92 -3.43 -3.90
C VAL A 156 -4.76 -3.38 -5.18
N LEU A 157 -4.52 -4.30 -6.13
CA LEU A 157 -5.16 -4.36 -7.44
C LEU A 157 -6.15 -5.52 -7.56
N GLY A 158 -6.62 -6.07 -6.44
CA GLY A 158 -7.39 -7.31 -6.40
C GLY A 158 -8.61 -7.26 -5.49
N GLU A 159 -9.30 -8.40 -5.44
CA GLU A 159 -10.56 -8.58 -4.71
C GLU A 159 -10.43 -8.43 -3.19
N LYS A 160 -9.21 -8.51 -2.64
CA LYS A 160 -8.97 -8.41 -1.19
C LYS A 160 -8.77 -6.98 -0.70
N TYR A 161 -8.76 -5.97 -1.57
CA TYR A 161 -8.68 -4.56 -1.16
C TYR A 161 -9.67 -4.19 -0.03
N PRO A 162 -10.96 -4.59 -0.10
CA PRO A 162 -11.91 -4.26 0.97
C PRO A 162 -11.56 -4.92 2.31
N GLN A 163 -10.89 -6.08 2.30
CA GLN A 163 -10.45 -6.77 3.52
C GLN A 163 -9.31 -5.99 4.20
N MET A 164 -8.40 -5.40 3.42
CA MET A 164 -7.35 -4.52 3.93
C MET A 164 -7.94 -3.24 4.54
N VAL A 165 -8.93 -2.62 3.88
CA VAL A 165 -9.65 -1.46 4.44
C VAL A 165 -10.30 -1.82 5.79
N ASP A 166 -11.00 -2.96 5.86
CA ASP A 166 -11.65 -3.40 7.10
C ASP A 166 -10.65 -3.67 8.22
N THR A 167 -9.48 -4.23 7.89
CA THR A 167 -8.44 -4.60 8.87
C THR A 167 -7.78 -3.36 9.45
N ILE A 168 -7.40 -2.39 8.61
CA ILE A 168 -6.59 -1.23 9.03
C ILE A 168 -7.49 -0.07 9.47
N LEU A 169 -8.56 0.22 8.73
CA LEU A 169 -9.39 1.42 8.96
C LEU A 169 -10.74 1.10 9.62
N GLY A 170 -11.04 -0.19 9.79
CA GLY A 170 -12.31 -0.67 10.29
C GLY A 170 -13.43 -0.72 9.22
N PRO A 171 -14.43 -1.60 9.41
CA PRO A 171 -15.47 -1.87 8.43
C PRO A 171 -16.37 -0.67 8.13
N GLY A 172 -16.48 0.28 9.06
CA GLY A 172 -17.27 1.49 8.89
C GLY A 172 -16.72 2.43 7.81
N VAL A 173 -15.42 2.40 7.52
CA VAL A 173 -14.78 3.24 6.50
C VAL A 173 -15.10 2.74 5.09
N ARG A 174 -15.03 1.42 4.87
CA ARG A 174 -15.34 0.78 3.58
C ARG A 174 -16.74 1.13 3.07
N GLU A 175 -17.72 1.20 3.96
CA GLU A 175 -19.13 1.37 3.59
C GLU A 175 -19.53 2.82 3.32
N GLN A 176 -18.64 3.78 3.59
CA GLN A 176 -18.94 5.20 3.42
C GLN A 176 -19.28 5.54 1.97
N ARG A 177 -20.30 6.40 1.82
CA ARG A 177 -20.80 6.87 0.52
C ARG A 177 -20.66 8.37 0.39
N VAL A 178 -20.41 8.82 -0.83
CA VAL A 178 -20.44 10.25 -1.16
C VAL A 178 -21.85 10.79 -0.96
N ARG A 179 -21.99 11.83 -0.14
CA ARG A 179 -23.29 12.39 0.23
C ARG A 179 -23.88 13.36 -0.80
N LYS A 180 -23.05 13.99 -1.65
CA LYS A 180 -23.44 15.05 -2.59
C LYS A 180 -22.53 15.09 -3.81
N GLY A 181 -23.00 15.70 -4.91
CA GLY A 181 -22.20 15.94 -6.12
C GLY A 181 -22.30 14.81 -7.14
N ARG A 182 -21.43 14.85 -8.16
CA ARG A 182 -21.46 13.94 -9.33
C ARG A 182 -21.46 12.45 -8.94
N PHE A 183 -20.78 12.09 -7.86
CA PHE A 183 -20.60 10.70 -7.41
C PHE A 183 -21.51 10.33 -6.24
N GLN A 184 -22.58 11.09 -5.98
CA GLN A 184 -23.51 10.82 -4.88
C GLN A 184 -23.99 9.36 -4.89
N GLY A 185 -23.95 8.73 -3.72
CA GLY A 185 -24.35 7.33 -3.51
C GLY A 185 -23.27 6.30 -3.85
N GLN A 186 -22.16 6.69 -4.50
CA GLN A 186 -21.02 5.81 -4.76
C GLN A 186 -20.09 5.71 -3.54
N TYR A 187 -19.17 4.74 -3.53
CA TYR A 187 -18.13 4.62 -2.50
C TYR A 187 -17.38 5.95 -2.30
N ALA A 188 -17.21 6.37 -1.04
CA ALA A 188 -16.43 7.56 -0.69
C ALA A 188 -14.94 7.33 -1.01
N ASP A 189 -14.45 6.11 -0.79
CA ASP A 189 -13.14 5.67 -1.21
C ASP A 189 -13.01 5.68 -2.74
N THR A 190 -12.13 6.56 -3.24
CA THR A 190 -11.88 6.72 -4.67
C THR A 190 -11.20 5.52 -5.31
N TRP A 191 -10.36 4.78 -4.58
CA TRP A 191 -9.70 3.59 -5.11
C TRP A 191 -10.68 2.43 -5.20
N LEU A 192 -11.43 2.16 -4.13
CA LEU A 192 -12.49 1.14 -4.16
C LEU A 192 -13.52 1.41 -5.25
N ARG A 193 -13.91 2.67 -5.44
CA ARG A 193 -14.80 3.06 -6.53
C ARG A 193 -14.23 2.69 -7.89
N LEU A 194 -12.95 3.01 -8.13
CA LEU A 194 -12.27 2.67 -9.39
C LEU A 194 -12.16 1.16 -9.60
N LEU A 195 -11.83 0.38 -8.56
CA LEU A 195 -11.78 -1.08 -8.63
C LEU A 195 -13.14 -1.71 -8.95
N VAL A 196 -14.23 -1.20 -8.37
CA VAL A 196 -15.60 -1.64 -8.66
C VAL A 196 -16.00 -1.26 -10.09
N THR A 197 -15.68 -0.05 -10.54
CA THR A 197 -15.91 0.37 -11.94
C THR A 197 -15.14 -0.51 -12.94
N ALA A 198 -13.94 -0.98 -12.57
CA ALA A 198 -13.17 -1.92 -13.38
C ALA A 198 -13.70 -3.36 -13.35
N GLY A 199 -14.69 -3.67 -12.51
CA GLY A 199 -15.19 -5.04 -12.31
C GLY A 199 -14.21 -5.96 -11.58
N ILE A 200 -13.24 -5.39 -10.85
CA ILE A 200 -12.26 -6.15 -10.06
C ILE A 200 -12.85 -6.51 -8.70
N VAL A 201 -13.57 -5.57 -8.07
CA VAL A 201 -14.25 -5.77 -6.79
C VAL A 201 -15.76 -5.75 -7.02
N SER A 202 -16.48 -6.59 -6.28
CA SER A 202 -17.96 -6.71 -6.33
C SER A 202 -18.64 -5.87 -5.24
#